data_AF-A0A0M0CLH2-F1
#
_entry.id   AF-A0A0M0CLH2-F1
#
_cell.length_a   1.000
_cell.length_b   1.000
_cell.length_c   1.000
_cell.angle_alpha   90.00
_cell.angle_beta   90.00
_cell.angle_gamma   90.00
#
_symmetry.space_group_name_H-M   'P 1'
#
loop_
_entity.id
_entity.type
_entity.pdbx_description
1 polymer ?
#
loop_
_entity_poly.entity_id
_entity_poly.type
_entity_poly.pdbx_seq_one_letter_code
_entity_poly.pdbx_strand_id
1 'polypeptide(L)' 'MEVSIRKIGNAQGIIFPNELNLEVGARYRIEQSGPALIMTPINSELFANPDDWVGFRDSISQADREWDQLADS' A
#
# COMPACT_ATOMS: atom_id res chain seq x y z
N MET A 1 -9.48 -1.26 18.45
CA MET A 1 -9.89 0.15 18.37
C MET A 1 -11.29 0.19 17.80
N GLU A 2 -12.20 0.96 18.40
CA GLU A 2 -13.58 1.08 17.95
C GLU A 2 -13.80 2.48 17.36
N VAL A 3 -14.43 2.55 16.19
CA VAL A 3 -14.77 3.78 15.48
C VAL A 3 -16.19 3.68 14.95
N SER A 4 -16.82 4.82 14.69
CA SER A 4 -18.18 4.90 14.14
C SER A 4 -18.20 5.67 12.83
N ILE A 5 -19.09 5.25 11.92
CA ILE A 5 -19.40 6.01 10.70
C ILE A 5 -20.22 7.24 11.10
N ARG A 6 -19.82 8.41 10.61
CA ARG A 6 -20.48 9.69 10.86
C ARG A 6 -20.84 10.39 9.56
N LYS A 7 -21.88 11.22 9.60
CA LYS A 7 -22.21 12.13 8.50
C LYS A 7 -21.25 13.32 8.52
N ILE A 8 -20.59 13.58 7.38
CA ILE A 8 -19.65 14.69 7.18
C ILE A 8 -20.13 15.44 5.94
N GLY A 9 -20.79 16.59 6.15
CA GLY A 9 -21.48 17.31 5.07
C GLY A 9 -22.55 16.43 4.41
N ASN A 10 -22.41 16.22 3.10
CA ASN A 10 -23.29 15.36 2.31
C ASN A 10 -22.77 13.91 2.16
N ALA A 11 -21.67 13.57 2.82
CA ALA A 11 -21.04 12.25 2.76
C ALA A 11 -21.10 11.53 4.12
N GLN A 12 -20.72 10.26 4.11
CA GLN A 12 -20.44 9.46 5.30
C GLN A 12 -18.93 9.18 5.36
N GLY A 13 -18.36 9.16 6.56
CA GLY A 13 -16.94 8.90 6.76
C GLY A 13 -16.63 8.35 8.15
N ILE A 14 -15.40 7.90 8.31
CA ILE A 14 -14.82 7.44 9.57
C ILE A 14 -13.71 8.42 9.94
N ILE A 15 -13.62 8.79 11.21
CA ILE A 15 -12.50 9.59 11.72
C ILE A 15 -11.46 8.60 12.26
N PHE A 16 -10.30 8.56 11.63
CA PHE A 16 -9.18 7.72 12.07
C PHE A 16 -8.47 8.37 13.25
N PRO A 17 -8.24 7.62 14.35
CA PRO A 17 -7.42 8.08 15.45
C PRO A 17 -5.96 8.28 15.03
N ASN A 18 -5.28 9.23 15.66
CA ASN A 18 -3.93 9.64 15.28
C ASN A 18 -2.89 8.52 15.45
N GLU A 19 -3.16 7.52 16.29
CA GLU A 19 -2.24 6.40 16.52
C GLU A 19 -2.03 5.52 15.29
N LEU A 20 -2.91 5.62 14.27
CA LEU A 20 -2.78 4.87 13.01
C LEU A 20 -1.76 5.48 12.04
N ASN A 21 -1.22 6.67 12.33
CA ASN A 21 -0.21 7.36 11.51
C ASN A 21 -0.54 7.39 10.00
N LEU A 22 -1.82 7.53 9.65
CA LEU A 22 -2.24 7.64 8.25
C LEU A 22 -1.88 9.02 7.70
N GLU A 23 -1.36 9.04 6.47
CA GLU A 23 -0.98 10.29 5.82
C GLU A 23 -2.23 11.07 5.34
N VAL A 24 -2.27 12.36 5.66
CA VAL A 24 -3.34 13.25 5.23
C VAL A 24 -3.29 13.42 3.72
N GLY A 25 -4.37 13.06 3.03
CA GLY A 25 -4.46 13.13 1.57
C GLY A 25 -4.11 11.82 0.85
N ALA A 26 -3.64 10.80 1.57
CA ALA A 26 -3.44 9.46 1.02
C ALA A 26 -4.76 8.89 0.48
N ARG A 27 -4.66 8.16 -0.64
CA ARG A 27 -5.80 7.58 -1.33
C ARG A 27 -5.90 6.10 -1.03
N TYR A 28 -7.11 5.63 -0.80
CA TYR A 28 -7.39 4.22 -0.53
C TYR A 28 -8.48 3.70 -1.47
N ARG A 29 -8.34 2.45 -1.88
CA ARG A 29 -9.43 1.68 -2.46
C ARG A 29 -10.21 1.05 -1.32
N ILE A 30 -11.53 1.12 -1.41
CA ILE A 30 -12.44 0.51 -0.44
C ILE A 30 -13.14 -0.65 -1.15
N GLU A 31 -13.06 -1.83 -0.55
CA GLU A 31 -13.74 -3.04 -1.02
C GLU A 31 -14.52 -3.66 0.13
N GLN A 32 -15.70 -4.21 -0.17
CA GLN A 32 -16.52 -4.90 0.82
C GLN A 32 -16.44 -6.40 0.60
N SER A 33 -16.10 -7.15 1.66
CA SER A 33 -16.06 -8.60 1.68
C SER A 33 -16.91 -9.11 2.84
N GLY A 34 -18.16 -9.48 2.54
CA GLY A 34 -19.15 -9.84 3.55
C GLY A 34 -19.40 -8.69 4.54
N PRO A 35 -19.20 -8.90 5.87
CA PRO A 35 -19.33 -7.85 6.87
C PRO A 35 -18.09 -6.95 6.98
N ALA A 36 -16.98 -7.31 6.33
CA ALA A 36 -15.73 -6.58 6.42
C ALA A 36 -15.65 -5.47 5.36
N LEU A 37 -15.17 -4.31 5.79
CA LEU A 37 -14.71 -3.23 4.91
C LEU A 37 -13.18 -3.27 4.87
N ILE A 38 -12.62 -3.48 3.68
CA ILE A 38 -11.18 -3.56 3.45
C ILE A 38 -10.74 -2.26 2.79
N MET A 39 -9.73 -1.62 3.39
CA MET A 39 -9.11 -0.42 2.85
C MET A 39 -7.67 -0.72 2.46
N THR A 40 -7.35 -0.55 1.19
CA THR A 40 -6.01 -0.78 0.66
C THR A 40 -5.44 0.53 0.12
N PRO A 41 -4.23 0.94 0.52
CA PRO A 41 -3.63 2.16 -0.03
C PRO A 41 -3.47 2.01 -1.54
N ILE A 42 -3.81 3.07 -2.27
CA ILE A 42 -3.55 3.16 -3.69
C ILE A 42 -2.15 3.72 -3.83
N ASN A 43 -1.17 2.83 -3.93
CA ASN A 43 0.18 3.21 -4.27
C ASN A 43 0.25 3.34 -5.79
N SER A 44 -0.12 4.52 -6.31
CA SER A 44 0.36 4.90 -7.62
C SER A 44 1.86 5.06 -7.51
N GLU A 45 2.62 4.48 -8.45
CA GLU A 45 4.03 4.83 -8.66
C GLU A 45 5.09 4.15 -7.76
N LEU A 46 4.80 2.98 -7.15
CA LEU A 46 5.81 2.17 -6.43
C LEU A 46 7.11 1.90 -7.21
N PHE A 47 7.06 2.03 -8.53
CA PHE A 47 8.18 1.80 -9.43
C PHE A 47 8.47 2.97 -10.37
N ALA A 48 7.79 4.12 -10.20
CA ALA A 48 7.97 5.24 -11.13
C ALA A 48 9.23 6.04 -10.84
N ASN A 49 9.72 6.01 -9.60
CA ASN A 49 10.97 6.65 -9.23
C ASN A 49 12.14 5.64 -9.31
N PRO A 50 13.08 5.81 -10.24
CA PRO A 50 14.28 4.96 -10.32
C PRO A 50 15.13 5.01 -9.05
N ASP A 51 15.06 6.09 -8.28
CA ASP A 51 15.84 6.24 -7.05
C ASP A 51 15.35 5.31 -5.93
N ASP A 52 14.08 4.92 -5.95
CA ASP A 52 13.50 3.97 -4.98
C ASP A 52 14.08 2.54 -5.16
N TRP A 53 14.75 2.29 -6.29
CA TRP A 53 15.39 1.01 -6.61
C TRP A 53 16.89 0.97 -6.27
N VAL A 54 17.47 2.08 -5.81
CA VAL A 54 18.91 2.14 -5.49
C VAL A 54 19.22 1.15 -4.36
N GLY A 55 20.12 0.21 -4.63
CA GLY A 55 20.51 -0.84 -3.68
C GLY A 55 19.62 -2.11 -3.70
N PHE A 56 18.52 -2.13 -4.48
CA PHE A 56 17.70 -3.33 -4.63
C PHE A 56 18.53 -4.52 -5.14
N ARG A 57 19.35 -4.30 -6.18
CA ARG A 57 20.27 -5.31 -6.74
C ARG A 57 21.26 -5.88 -5.72
N ASP A 58 21.64 -5.09 -4.72
CA ASP A 58 22.57 -5.51 -3.67
C ASP A 58 21.87 -6.34 -2.58
N SER A 59 20.54 -6.24 -2.47
CA SER A 59 19.71 -7.01 -1.53
C SER A 59 19.29 -8.40 -2.05
N ILE A 60 19.52 -8.66 -3.34
CA ILE A 60 19.15 -9.92 -4.01
C ILE A 60 20.14 -11.03 -3.62
N SER A 61 19.62 -12.22 -3.33
CA SER A 61 20.44 -13.36 -2.89
C SER A 61 21.21 -14.01 -4.03
N GLN A 62 22.19 -14.84 -3.71
CA GLN A 62 22.93 -15.59 -4.73
C GLN A 62 22.02 -16.54 -5.53
N ALA A 63 21.02 -17.16 -4.88
CA ALA A 63 20.07 -18.04 -5.55
C ALA A 63 19.27 -17.29 -6.62
N ASP A 64 18.80 -16.08 -6.31
CA ASP A 64 18.06 -15.25 -7.27
C ASP A 64 18.91 -14.88 -8.49
N ARG A 65 20.22 -14.64 -8.30
CA ARG A 65 21.16 -14.39 -9.41
C ARG A 65 21.37 -15.60 -10.31
N GLU A 66 21.29 -16.81 -9.76
CA GLU A 66 21.41 -18.05 -10.53
C GLU A 66 20.16 -18.26 -11.41
N TRP A 67 18.98 -17.88 -10.91
CA TRP A 67 17.74 -17.90 -11.71
C TRP A 67 17.77 -16.92 -12.88
N ASP A 68 18.32 -15.71 -12.70
CA ASP A 68 18.46 -14.73 -13.79
C ASP A 68 19.35 -15.26 -14.93
N GLN A 69 20.45 -15.96 -14.59
CA GLN A 69 21.39 -16.50 -15.57
C GLN A 69 20.83 -17.69 -16.37
N LEU A 70 19.92 -18.45 -15.76
CA LEU A 70 19.25 -19.57 -16.43
C LEU A 70 18.21 -19.11 -17.46
N ALA A 71 17.65 -17.89 -17.32
CA ALA A 71 16.67 -17.35 -18.25
C ALA A 71 17.29 -16.80 -19.55
N ASP A 72 18.59 -16.50 -19.54
CA ASP A 72 19.36 -16.00 -20.70
C ASP A 72 20.10 -17.12 -21.48
N SER A 73 19.82 -18.39 -21.19
CA SER A 73 20.41 -19.60 -21.82
C SER A 73 19.45 -20.26 -22.82
#